data_AF-A0A4Q4DPS3-F1
#
_entry.id   AF-A0A4Q4DPS3-F1
#
_cell.length_a   1.000
_cell.length_b   1.000
_cell.length_c   1.000
_cell.angle_alpha   90.00
_cell.angle_beta   90.00
_cell.angle_gamma   90.00
#
_symmetry.space_group_name_H-M   'P 1'
#
loop_
_entity.id
_entity.type
_entity.pdbx_description
1 polymer ?
#
loop_
_entity_poly.entity_id
_entity_poly.type
_entity_poly.pdbx_seq_one_letter_code
_entity_poly.pdbx_strand_id
1 'polypeptide(L)'
;MDPAVKLRAVQVVEAIGAWAPGRGGAAAAKKRVAALGAAPSLVDQAGALLPDAPEAALQVIDAQYGGILADSASVLVVCRQWTPGHAGGTTVDVRLSRARPRWDVTALHPARPGAAAASLPDAARRVLAESRIRLPPAAEADIRGGKVRPSVLHALSRLAGTYRMYVSVVRSGHPLDVFGTSRPSDHPRGRAFDVWQIDGHRVVDPATSRRLVESFMRDAAAAGSYNVGGPVRLSGGEPGQFFTDDTHHDHVHVGFTA
;
A
#
# COMPACT_ATOMS: atom_id res chain seq x y z
N MET A 1 -0.99 -4.35 18.16
CA MET A 1 -0.10 -3.71 17.17
C MET A 1 1.36 -3.95 17.51
N ASP A 2 2.18 -4.30 16.51
CA ASP A 2 3.61 -4.60 16.72
C ASP A 2 4.49 -3.73 15.77
N PRO A 3 5.09 -2.62 16.24
CA PRO A 3 5.91 -1.77 15.36
C PRO A 3 7.14 -2.50 14.81
N ALA A 4 7.62 -3.57 15.46
CA ALA A 4 8.81 -4.29 15.03
C ALA A 4 8.57 -5.07 13.72
N VAL A 5 7.34 -5.54 13.46
CA VAL A 5 7.04 -6.23 12.19
C VAL A 5 7.11 -5.29 10.99
N LYS A 6 6.65 -4.04 11.14
CA LYS A 6 6.78 -3.00 10.11
C LYS A 6 8.23 -2.62 9.87
N LEU A 7 8.98 -2.37 10.95
CA LEU A 7 10.40 -2.03 10.86
C LEU A 7 11.18 -3.13 10.13
N ARG A 8 10.90 -4.39 10.43
CA ARG A 8 11.55 -5.52 9.78
C ARG A 8 11.26 -5.59 8.29
N ALA A 9 10.02 -5.35 7.88
CA ALA A 9 9.64 -5.29 6.48
C ALA A 9 10.38 -4.17 5.73
N VAL A 10 10.40 -2.96 6.31
CA VAL A 10 11.10 -1.78 5.75
C VAL A 10 12.59 -2.06 5.56
N GLN A 11 13.27 -2.60 6.57
CA GLN A 11 14.70 -2.88 6.50
C GLN A 11 15.07 -3.82 5.33
N VAL A 12 14.28 -4.87 5.11
CA VAL A 12 14.52 -5.81 3.99
C VAL A 12 14.26 -5.12 2.65
N VAL A 13 13.20 -4.32 2.54
CA VAL A 13 12.88 -3.58 1.31
C VAL A 13 13.96 -2.54 0.98
N GLU A 14 14.45 -1.79 1.95
CA GLU A 14 15.55 -0.83 1.78
C GLU A 14 16.86 -1.51 1.40
N ALA A 15 17.19 -2.64 2.02
CA ALA A 15 18.40 -3.41 1.70
C ALA A 15 18.42 -3.93 0.26
N ILE A 16 17.25 -4.14 -0.34
CA ILE A 16 17.12 -4.54 -1.74
C ILE A 16 17.07 -3.31 -2.65
N GLY A 17 16.22 -2.34 -2.33
CA GLY A 17 15.85 -1.23 -3.22
C GLY A 17 16.75 0.00 -3.21
N ALA A 18 17.74 0.08 -2.32
CA ALA A 18 18.68 1.20 -2.28
C ALA A 18 20.14 0.72 -2.38
N TRP A 19 20.92 1.37 -3.25
CA TRP A 19 22.35 1.10 -3.38
C TRP A 19 23.13 2.25 -4.04
N ALA A 20 24.37 2.44 -3.59
CA ALA A 20 25.33 3.34 -4.22
C ALA A 20 25.94 2.72 -5.50
N PRO A 21 26.64 3.52 -6.34
CA PRO A 21 27.37 3.05 -7.50
C PRO A 21 28.23 1.81 -7.22
N GLY A 22 28.18 0.83 -8.12
CA GLY A 22 28.95 -0.42 -8.00
C GLY A 22 28.43 -1.39 -6.93
N ARG A 23 27.30 -1.09 -6.28
CA ARG A 23 26.64 -1.95 -5.28
C ARG A 23 25.28 -2.48 -5.76
N GLY A 24 24.96 -2.31 -7.04
CA GLY A 24 23.75 -2.83 -7.67
C GLY A 24 23.77 -4.34 -7.90
N GLY A 25 22.66 -4.85 -8.44
CA GLY A 25 22.51 -6.23 -8.85
C GLY A 25 22.20 -7.22 -7.72
N ALA A 26 21.69 -8.39 -8.12
CA ALA A 26 21.17 -9.41 -7.22
C ALA A 26 22.21 -9.93 -6.23
N ALA A 27 23.47 -10.14 -6.66
CA ALA A 27 24.52 -10.66 -5.78
C ALA A 27 24.84 -9.71 -4.62
N ALA A 28 24.89 -8.39 -4.88
CA ALA A 28 25.14 -7.40 -3.84
C ALA A 28 23.94 -7.23 -2.91
N ALA A 29 22.72 -7.25 -3.46
CA ALA A 29 21.48 -7.24 -2.67
C ALA A 29 21.40 -8.46 -1.73
N LYS A 30 21.75 -9.65 -2.22
CA LYS A 30 21.79 -10.90 -1.42
C LYS A 30 22.71 -10.77 -0.20
N LYS A 31 23.88 -10.13 -0.37
CA LYS A 31 24.80 -9.85 0.74
C LYS A 31 24.21 -8.88 1.76
N ARG A 32 23.52 -7.81 1.32
CA ARG A 32 22.85 -6.85 2.23
C ARG A 32 21.70 -7.51 3.01
N VAL A 33 20.87 -8.32 2.34
CA VAL A 33 19.78 -9.07 2.98
C VAL A 33 20.33 -10.09 3.99
N ALA A 34 21.40 -10.82 3.65
CA ALA A 34 22.10 -11.71 4.59
C ALA A 34 22.63 -10.96 5.82
N ALA A 35 23.19 -9.75 5.64
CA ALA A 35 23.71 -8.94 6.74
C ALA A 35 22.62 -8.51 7.74
N LEU A 36 21.36 -8.43 7.29
CA LEU A 36 20.18 -8.24 8.15
C LEU A 36 19.70 -9.54 8.81
N GLY A 37 20.39 -10.67 8.57
CA GLY A 37 19.99 -12.01 8.99
C GLY A 37 18.63 -12.42 8.43
N ALA A 38 18.32 -12.02 7.19
CA ALA A 38 17.17 -12.48 6.41
C ALA A 38 17.65 -13.41 5.28
N ALA A 39 16.74 -14.21 4.72
CA ALA A 39 17.07 -15.17 3.67
C ALA A 39 17.49 -14.46 2.36
N PRO A 40 18.69 -14.71 1.80
CA PRO A 40 19.11 -14.08 0.54
C PRO A 40 18.20 -14.41 -0.66
N SER A 41 17.49 -15.54 -0.62
CA SER A 41 16.53 -15.93 -1.65
C SER A 41 15.35 -14.97 -1.80
N LEU A 42 15.08 -14.09 -0.82
CA LEU A 42 14.09 -13.02 -0.96
C LEU A 42 14.39 -12.07 -2.13
N VAL A 43 15.67 -11.89 -2.47
CA VAL A 43 16.08 -11.05 -3.60
C VAL A 43 15.54 -11.57 -4.93
N ASP A 44 15.34 -12.88 -5.05
CA ASP A 44 14.81 -13.50 -6.28
C ASP A 44 13.32 -13.16 -6.50
N GLN A 45 12.66 -12.60 -5.49
CA GLN A 45 11.27 -12.15 -5.50
C GLN A 45 11.13 -10.62 -5.63
N ALA A 46 12.24 -9.89 -5.71
CA ALA A 46 12.27 -8.43 -5.63
C ALA A 46 11.57 -7.72 -6.81
N GLY A 47 11.50 -8.34 -7.98
CA GLY A 47 10.85 -7.76 -9.17
C GLY A 47 11.29 -6.30 -9.42
N ALA A 48 10.32 -5.40 -9.54
CA ALA A 48 10.58 -3.97 -9.78
C ALA A 48 11.27 -3.23 -8.62
N LEU A 49 11.43 -3.83 -7.44
CA LEU A 49 12.20 -3.25 -6.33
C LEU A 49 13.71 -3.23 -6.62
N LEU A 50 14.19 -4.13 -7.47
CA LEU A 50 15.61 -4.25 -7.85
C LEU A 50 15.76 -4.03 -9.37
N PRO A 51 15.56 -2.81 -9.88
CA PRO A 51 15.80 -2.51 -11.29
C PRO A 51 17.27 -2.72 -11.66
N ASP A 52 17.52 -2.97 -12.95
CA ASP A 52 18.88 -2.97 -13.51
C ASP A 52 19.36 -1.51 -13.65
N ALA A 53 20.11 -1.03 -12.66
CA ALA A 53 20.64 0.31 -12.62
C ALA A 53 21.97 0.37 -11.84
N PRO A 54 22.88 1.29 -12.21
CA PRO A 54 24.18 1.42 -11.54
C PRO A 54 24.04 1.88 -10.08
N GLU A 55 23.01 2.66 -9.77
CA GLU A 55 22.66 3.16 -8.44
C GLU A 55 21.15 3.33 -8.30
N ALA A 56 20.65 3.28 -7.06
CA ALA A 56 19.25 3.57 -6.75
C ALA A 56 19.11 4.20 -5.35
N ALA A 57 18.28 5.24 -5.26
CA ALA A 57 17.79 5.77 -4.00
C ALA A 57 16.34 5.31 -3.78
N LEU A 58 15.99 4.95 -2.55
CA LEU A 58 14.64 4.53 -2.16
C LEU A 58 14.12 5.44 -1.05
N GLN A 59 12.84 5.78 -1.12
CA GLN A 59 12.09 6.36 -0.02
C GLN A 59 10.90 5.46 0.29
N VAL A 60 10.79 5.00 1.53
CA VAL A 60 9.54 4.44 2.04
C VAL A 60 8.59 5.59 2.35
N ILE A 61 7.46 5.64 1.66
CA ILE A 61 6.39 6.62 1.87
C ILE A 61 5.61 6.25 3.13
N ASP A 62 5.22 4.98 3.23
CA ASP A 62 4.48 4.42 4.34
C ASP A 62 4.71 2.90 4.42
N ALA A 63 4.51 2.34 5.61
CA ALA A 63 4.45 0.91 5.84
C ALA A 63 3.14 0.61 6.57
N GLN A 64 2.10 0.23 5.82
CA GLN A 64 0.80 -0.14 6.38
C GLN A 64 0.70 -1.64 6.60
N TYR A 65 -0.19 -2.09 7.48
CA TYR A 65 -0.57 -3.50 7.48
C TYR A 65 -1.40 -3.83 6.23
N GLY A 66 -1.06 -4.93 5.56
CA GLY A 66 -1.96 -5.67 4.67
C GLY A 66 -2.68 -6.82 5.39
N GLY A 67 -2.30 -7.07 6.65
CA GLY A 67 -2.88 -8.07 7.53
C GLY A 67 -1.99 -8.36 8.74
N ILE A 68 -2.59 -8.66 9.89
CA ILE A 68 -1.84 -9.12 11.08
C ILE A 68 -2.63 -10.18 11.84
N LEU A 69 -1.94 -11.26 12.18
CA LEU A 69 -2.42 -12.37 13.01
C LEU A 69 -1.46 -12.59 14.19
N ALA A 70 -1.75 -13.60 15.02
CA ALA A 70 -0.92 -13.94 16.17
C ALA A 70 0.53 -14.27 15.77
N ASP A 71 0.73 -15.02 14.69
CA ASP A 71 2.02 -15.60 14.28
C ASP A 71 2.47 -15.19 12.88
N SER A 72 1.69 -14.40 12.16
CA SER A 72 1.95 -14.03 10.78
C SER A 72 1.45 -12.63 10.46
N ALA A 73 2.07 -11.97 9.49
CA ALA A 73 1.73 -10.62 9.07
C ALA A 73 2.00 -10.39 7.58
N SER A 74 1.31 -9.38 7.06
CA SER A 74 1.54 -8.73 5.78
C SER A 74 1.73 -7.24 6.04
N VAL A 75 2.84 -6.69 5.54
CA VAL A 75 3.12 -5.26 5.59
C VAL A 75 3.29 -4.77 4.16
N LEU A 76 2.48 -3.79 3.75
CA LEU A 76 2.61 -3.15 2.45
C LEU A 76 3.60 -2.00 2.60
N VAL A 77 4.82 -2.19 2.09
CA VAL A 77 5.86 -1.17 2.09
C VAL A 77 5.75 -0.36 0.80
N VAL A 78 5.23 0.85 0.90
CA VAL A 78 4.95 1.74 -0.22
C VAL A 78 6.19 2.57 -0.52
N CYS A 79 6.77 2.42 -1.71
CA CYS A 79 8.06 3.04 -2.03
C CYS A 79 8.00 3.98 -3.22
N ARG A 80 8.83 5.03 -3.17
CA ARG A 80 9.40 5.71 -4.34
C ARG A 80 10.84 5.28 -4.52
N GLN A 81 11.26 5.17 -5.77
CA GLN A 81 12.62 4.81 -6.14
C GLN A 81 13.10 5.71 -7.28
N TRP A 82 14.35 6.12 -7.19
CA TRP A 82 15.02 6.90 -8.22
C TRP A 82 16.28 6.16 -8.67
N THR A 83 16.44 6.05 -9.98
CA THR A 83 17.68 5.64 -10.63
C THR A 83 18.07 6.71 -11.65
N PRO A 84 19.30 6.71 -12.20
CA PRO A 84 19.68 7.70 -13.21
C PRO A 84 18.68 7.75 -14.37
N GLY A 85 18.05 8.92 -14.56
CA GLY A 85 17.06 9.16 -15.62
C GLY A 85 15.67 8.58 -15.38
N HIS A 86 15.38 7.97 -14.23
CA HIS A 86 14.07 7.38 -13.94
C HIS A 86 13.61 7.64 -12.50
N ALA A 87 12.35 8.06 -12.36
CA ALA A 87 11.65 8.14 -11.08
C ALA A 87 10.42 7.24 -11.14
N GLY A 88 10.28 6.37 -10.15
CA GLY A 88 9.22 5.38 -10.08
C GLY A 88 9.07 4.85 -8.67
N GLY A 89 8.76 3.57 -8.54
CA GLY A 89 8.63 2.88 -7.27
C GLY A 89 7.61 1.76 -7.31
N THR A 90 7.52 1.00 -6.23
CA THR A 90 6.61 -0.13 -6.09
C THR A 90 6.05 -0.17 -4.67
N THR A 91 4.84 -0.68 -4.52
CA THR A 91 4.36 -1.19 -3.23
C THR A 91 4.76 -2.65 -3.13
N VAL A 92 5.30 -3.08 -1.99
CA VAL A 92 5.72 -4.48 -1.77
C VAL A 92 4.91 -5.05 -0.61
N ASP A 93 4.11 -6.07 -0.88
CA ASP A 93 3.52 -6.89 0.17
C ASP A 93 4.60 -7.82 0.72
N VAL A 94 5.04 -7.52 1.94
CA VAL A 94 6.05 -8.28 2.67
C VAL A 94 5.35 -9.24 3.61
N ARG A 95 5.57 -10.54 3.42
CA ARG A 95 5.05 -11.60 4.31
C ARG A 95 6.03 -11.88 5.42
N LEU A 96 5.54 -11.95 6.65
CA LEU A 96 6.36 -12.23 7.82
C LEU A 96 5.73 -13.32 8.69
N SER A 97 6.59 -14.14 9.31
CA SER A 97 6.22 -15.05 10.40
C SER A 97 6.87 -14.59 11.70
N ARG A 98 6.16 -14.75 12.81
CA ARG A 98 6.66 -14.42 14.14
C ARG A 98 7.81 -15.36 14.49
N ALA A 99 8.94 -14.78 14.84
CA ALA A 99 10.10 -15.50 15.33
C ALA A 99 10.79 -14.69 16.44
N ARG A 100 11.76 -15.31 17.11
CA ARG A 100 12.58 -14.67 18.16
C ARG A 100 14.06 -14.72 17.74
N PRO A 101 14.83 -13.64 17.95
CA PRO A 101 14.44 -12.39 18.62
C PRO A 101 13.69 -11.40 17.72
N ARG A 102 13.49 -11.70 16.43
CA ARG A 102 12.89 -10.79 15.44
C ARG A 102 11.96 -11.55 14.50
N TRP A 103 11.04 -10.84 13.86
CA TRP A 103 10.21 -11.37 12.78
C TRP A 103 11.06 -11.84 11.60
N ASP A 104 10.64 -12.93 10.96
CA ASP A 104 11.26 -13.46 9.75
C ASP A 104 10.45 -13.07 8.53
N VAL A 105 11.10 -12.46 7.54
CA VAL A 105 10.49 -12.18 6.24
C VAL A 105 10.52 -13.46 5.42
N THR A 106 9.34 -13.93 5.02
CA THR A 106 9.16 -15.22 4.34
C THR A 106 8.92 -15.06 2.85
N ALA A 107 8.32 -13.95 2.40
CA ALA A 107 8.10 -13.67 0.99
C ALA A 107 7.98 -12.18 0.70
N LEU A 108 8.25 -11.80 -0.55
CA LEU A 108 8.02 -10.49 -1.12
C LEU A 108 7.09 -10.61 -2.33
N HIS A 109 6.08 -9.75 -2.38
CA HIS A 109 5.18 -9.62 -3.52
C HIS A 109 5.11 -8.16 -3.98
N PRO A 110 6.09 -7.72 -4.81
CA PRO A 110 6.05 -6.40 -5.44
C PRO A 110 4.80 -6.24 -6.31
N ALA A 111 4.29 -5.02 -6.36
CA ALA A 111 3.17 -4.62 -7.18
C ALA A 111 3.37 -4.94 -8.67
N ARG A 112 2.28 -5.35 -9.32
CA ARG A 112 2.21 -5.66 -10.77
C ARG A 112 1.00 -4.96 -11.39
N PRO A 113 1.08 -3.63 -11.61
CA PRO A 113 -0.06 -2.83 -12.10
C PRO A 113 -0.52 -3.20 -13.52
N GLY A 114 0.34 -3.86 -14.31
CA GLY A 114 0.09 -4.18 -15.73
C GLY A 114 0.57 -3.05 -16.65
N ALA A 115 0.46 -3.28 -17.96
CA ALA A 115 0.80 -2.26 -18.96
C ALA A 115 -0.22 -1.11 -18.94
N ALA A 116 0.25 0.10 -19.26
CA ALA A 116 -0.64 1.25 -19.41
C ALA A 116 -1.67 1.00 -20.53
N ALA A 117 -2.92 1.38 -20.29
CA ALA A 117 -3.97 1.30 -21.28
C ALA A 117 -3.73 2.32 -22.41
N ALA A 118 -4.07 1.95 -23.65
CA ALA A 118 -3.95 2.84 -24.81
C ALA A 118 -4.84 4.09 -24.69
N SER A 119 -5.96 3.98 -23.99
CA SER A 119 -6.88 5.07 -23.68
C SER A 119 -7.41 4.93 -22.26
N LEU A 120 -7.52 6.06 -21.54
CA LEU A 120 -8.08 6.11 -20.20
C LEU A 120 -9.46 6.77 -20.19
N PRO A 121 -10.42 6.24 -19.40
CA PRO A 121 -11.69 6.91 -19.18
C PRO A 121 -11.47 8.25 -18.48
N ASP A 122 -12.38 9.19 -18.68
CA ASP A 122 -12.32 10.55 -18.12
C ASP A 122 -12.11 10.55 -16.61
N ALA A 123 -12.79 9.66 -15.89
CA ALA A 123 -12.65 9.54 -14.44
C ALA A 123 -11.21 9.22 -14.02
N ALA A 124 -10.51 8.33 -14.75
CA ALA A 124 -9.12 7.99 -14.46
C ALA A 124 -8.20 9.18 -14.73
N ARG A 125 -8.41 9.88 -15.86
CA ARG A 125 -7.65 11.09 -16.19
C ARG A 125 -7.81 12.19 -15.15
N ARG A 126 -9.03 12.41 -14.64
CA ARG A 126 -9.32 13.38 -13.58
C ARG A 126 -8.61 13.03 -12.28
N VAL A 127 -8.65 11.76 -11.85
CA VAL A 127 -7.94 11.30 -10.65
C VAL A 127 -6.44 11.51 -10.78
N LEU A 128 -5.84 11.15 -11.92
CA LEU A 128 -4.41 11.33 -12.17
C LEU A 128 -3.97 12.80 -12.21
N ALA A 129 -4.88 13.72 -12.54
CA ALA A 129 -4.61 15.15 -12.61
C ALA A 129 -4.94 15.91 -11.30
N GLU A 130 -5.67 15.29 -10.36
CA GLU A 130 -6.12 15.94 -9.13
C GLU A 130 -5.01 15.97 -8.07
N SER A 131 -4.52 17.18 -7.77
CA SER A 131 -3.41 17.39 -6.84
C SER A 131 -3.73 17.09 -5.37
N ARG A 132 -5.02 17.04 -5.01
CA ARG A 132 -5.49 16.61 -3.69
C ARG A 132 -5.44 15.09 -3.51
N ILE A 133 -5.23 14.32 -4.57
CA ILE A 133 -5.03 12.87 -4.50
C ILE A 133 -3.54 12.60 -4.67
N ARG A 134 -2.86 12.23 -3.59
CA ARG A 134 -1.45 11.85 -3.63
C ARG A 134 -1.35 10.34 -3.84
N LEU A 135 -0.96 9.96 -5.05
CA LEU A 135 -0.76 8.57 -5.43
C LEU A 135 0.72 8.17 -5.30
N PRO A 136 1.01 6.99 -4.73
CA PRO A 136 2.32 6.37 -4.87
C PRO A 136 2.46 5.77 -6.28
N PRO A 137 3.70 5.54 -6.75
CA PRO A 137 3.96 5.11 -8.12
C PRO A 137 3.15 3.88 -8.57
N ALA A 138 3.01 2.86 -7.71
CA ALA A 138 2.25 1.65 -8.03
C ALA A 138 0.74 1.91 -8.19
N ALA A 139 0.14 2.74 -7.33
CA ALA A 139 -1.27 3.11 -7.43
C ALA A 139 -1.56 3.96 -8.67
N GLU A 140 -0.65 4.88 -9.00
CA GLU A 140 -0.72 5.68 -10.22
C GLU A 140 -0.64 4.79 -11.47
N ALA A 141 0.27 3.81 -11.46
CA ALA A 141 0.39 2.81 -12.51
C ALA A 141 -0.84 1.89 -12.63
N ASP A 142 -1.47 1.49 -11.51
CA ASP A 142 -2.72 0.72 -11.52
C ASP A 142 -3.86 1.49 -12.22
N ILE A 143 -3.99 2.79 -11.94
CA ILE A 143 -4.98 3.64 -12.60
C ILE A 143 -4.65 3.81 -14.09
N ARG A 144 -3.38 4.02 -14.44
CA ARG A 144 -2.93 4.05 -15.85
C ARG A 144 -3.13 2.72 -16.56
N GLY A 145 -3.12 1.60 -15.84
CA GLY A 145 -3.40 0.27 -16.38
C GLY A 145 -4.88 0.05 -16.73
N GLY A 146 -5.78 0.97 -16.34
CA GLY A 146 -7.19 0.95 -16.73
C GLY A 146 -8.04 -0.14 -16.07
N LYS A 147 -7.50 -0.84 -15.05
CA LYS A 147 -8.21 -1.94 -14.36
C LYS A 147 -8.86 -1.52 -13.03
N VAL A 148 -8.77 -0.24 -12.67
CA VAL A 148 -9.45 0.33 -11.50
C VAL A 148 -10.89 0.66 -11.88
N ARG A 149 -11.84 0.28 -11.02
CA ARG A 149 -13.27 0.36 -11.33
C ARG A 149 -13.78 1.80 -11.27
N PRO A 150 -14.81 2.16 -12.06
CA PRO A 150 -15.34 3.53 -12.09
C PRO A 150 -15.79 4.05 -10.72
N SER A 151 -16.38 3.21 -9.87
CA SER A 151 -16.80 3.55 -8.51
C SER A 151 -15.65 4.08 -7.66
N VAL A 152 -14.51 3.39 -7.67
CA VAL A 152 -13.28 3.80 -6.98
C VAL A 152 -12.82 5.17 -7.49
N LEU A 153 -12.78 5.37 -8.81
CA LEU A 153 -12.34 6.63 -9.41
C LEU A 153 -13.28 7.80 -9.09
N HIS A 154 -14.59 7.55 -9.10
CA HIS A 154 -15.60 8.55 -8.72
C HIS A 154 -15.53 8.88 -7.23
N ALA A 155 -15.35 7.88 -6.36
CA ALA A 155 -15.21 8.10 -4.92
C ALA A 155 -13.95 8.90 -4.59
N LEU A 156 -12.81 8.56 -5.19
CA LEU A 156 -11.57 9.34 -5.07
C LEU A 156 -11.79 10.80 -5.51
N SER A 157 -12.45 11.03 -6.65
CA SER A 157 -12.75 12.38 -7.13
C SER A 157 -13.70 13.15 -6.20
N ARG A 158 -14.74 12.48 -5.68
CA ARG A 158 -15.72 13.07 -4.76
C ARG A 158 -15.06 13.46 -3.44
N LEU A 159 -14.30 12.54 -2.84
CA LEU A 159 -13.60 12.78 -1.58
C LEU A 159 -12.53 13.85 -1.72
N ALA A 160 -11.84 13.89 -2.85
CA ALA A 160 -10.87 14.95 -3.14
C ALA A 160 -11.51 16.34 -3.06
N GLY A 161 -12.82 16.47 -3.38
CA GLY A 161 -13.60 17.69 -3.20
C GLY A 161 -13.49 18.34 -1.82
N THR A 162 -13.29 17.53 -0.78
CA THR A 162 -13.20 17.95 0.62
C THR A 162 -11.79 17.75 1.20
N TYR A 163 -11.14 16.62 0.88
CA TYR A 163 -9.92 16.16 1.55
C TYR A 163 -8.72 16.14 0.61
N ARG A 164 -7.54 16.41 1.14
CA ARG A 164 -6.27 15.97 0.55
C ARG A 164 -5.94 14.58 1.07
N MET A 165 -5.99 13.59 0.19
CA MET A 165 -5.81 12.17 0.54
C MET A 165 -4.46 11.66 0.07
N TYR A 166 -3.84 10.84 0.92
CA TYR A 166 -2.58 10.17 0.61
C TYR A 166 -2.85 8.68 0.56
N VAL A 167 -2.90 8.17 -0.66
CA VAL A 167 -3.21 6.78 -0.97
C VAL A 167 -1.96 5.94 -0.71
N SER A 168 -2.14 4.71 -0.23
CA SER A 168 -1.06 3.73 -0.08
C SER A 168 -1.14 2.64 -1.15
N VAL A 169 -2.35 2.15 -1.40
CA VAL A 169 -2.60 1.10 -2.40
C VAL A 169 -3.99 1.25 -3.00
N VAL A 170 -4.12 0.87 -4.27
CA VAL A 170 -5.40 0.78 -4.98
C VAL A 170 -5.65 -0.67 -5.36
N ARG A 171 -4.76 -1.28 -6.15
CA ARG A 171 -5.02 -2.62 -6.70
C ARG A 171 -3.88 -3.60 -6.52
N SER A 172 -2.70 -3.26 -7.01
CA SER A 172 -1.53 -4.14 -7.00
C SER A 172 -0.64 -3.88 -5.78
N GLY A 173 0.07 -4.93 -5.34
CA GLY A 173 0.88 -4.86 -4.11
C GLY A 173 0.07 -5.06 -2.83
N HIS A 174 -1.18 -5.54 -2.93
CA HIS A 174 -2.02 -5.99 -1.82
C HIS A 174 -2.23 -7.52 -1.90
N PRO A 175 -2.37 -8.24 -0.76
CA PRO A 175 -2.82 -9.62 -0.71
C PRO A 175 -4.01 -9.95 -1.62
N LEU A 176 -4.00 -11.15 -2.23
CA LEU A 176 -5.07 -11.61 -3.12
C LEU A 176 -6.40 -11.83 -2.37
N ASP A 177 -6.30 -12.47 -1.21
CA ASP A 177 -7.38 -12.69 -0.27
C ASP A 177 -7.20 -11.79 0.95
N VAL A 178 -8.28 -11.55 1.70
CA VAL A 178 -8.20 -10.98 3.04
C VAL A 178 -7.27 -11.84 3.87
N PHE A 179 -6.26 -11.21 4.47
CA PHE A 179 -5.14 -11.92 5.06
C PHE A 179 -5.58 -12.96 6.10
N GLY A 180 -5.02 -14.17 6.00
CA GLY A 180 -5.40 -15.28 6.87
C GLY A 180 -6.68 -16.01 6.48
N THR A 181 -7.30 -15.68 5.35
CA THR A 181 -8.57 -16.26 4.91
C THR A 181 -8.52 -16.64 3.43
N SER A 182 -9.56 -17.34 2.94
CA SER A 182 -9.81 -17.58 1.51
C SER A 182 -10.81 -16.59 0.91
N ARG A 183 -11.20 -15.54 1.65
CA ARG A 183 -12.14 -14.53 1.16
C ARG A 183 -11.41 -13.56 0.24
N PRO A 184 -11.81 -13.40 -1.03
CA PRO A 184 -11.13 -12.50 -1.95
C PRO A 184 -11.09 -11.05 -1.47
N SER A 185 -9.95 -10.40 -1.64
CA SER A 185 -9.80 -8.96 -1.40
C SER A 185 -10.38 -8.15 -2.57
N ASP A 186 -10.84 -6.93 -2.27
CA ASP A 186 -11.32 -5.98 -3.27
C ASP A 186 -10.18 -5.28 -4.02
N HIS A 187 -8.99 -5.15 -3.44
CA HIS A 187 -7.86 -4.48 -4.08
C HIS A 187 -7.48 -5.13 -5.41
N PRO A 188 -7.14 -6.44 -5.51
CA PRO A 188 -6.71 -7.04 -6.78
C PRO A 188 -7.74 -6.92 -7.92
N ARG A 189 -9.01 -6.76 -7.55
CA ARG A 189 -10.16 -6.59 -8.46
C ARG A 189 -10.38 -5.14 -8.90
N GLY A 190 -9.56 -4.20 -8.44
CA GLY A 190 -9.67 -2.77 -8.71
C GLY A 190 -10.86 -2.12 -8.03
N ARG A 191 -11.33 -2.70 -6.91
CA ARG A 191 -12.56 -2.32 -6.20
C ARG A 191 -12.31 -1.65 -4.85
N ALA A 192 -11.07 -1.28 -4.54
CA ALA A 192 -10.77 -0.62 -3.28
C ALA A 192 -9.61 0.38 -3.42
N PHE A 193 -9.45 1.18 -2.38
CA PHE A 193 -8.24 1.96 -2.13
C PHE A 193 -8.07 2.16 -0.63
N ASP A 194 -6.81 2.32 -0.20
CA ASP A 194 -6.46 2.61 1.18
C ASP A 194 -5.83 4.01 1.31
N VAL A 195 -6.13 4.68 2.41
CA VAL A 195 -5.61 6.03 2.74
C VAL A 195 -4.92 6.00 4.09
N TRP A 196 -3.61 6.28 4.11
CA TRP A 196 -2.79 6.28 5.32
C TRP A 196 -2.63 7.68 5.93
N GLN A 197 -2.96 8.74 5.17
CA GLN A 197 -2.91 10.13 5.64
C GLN A 197 -4.02 10.99 5.00
N ILE A 198 -4.65 11.83 5.82
CA ILE A 198 -5.77 12.71 5.47
C ILE A 198 -5.40 14.15 5.86
N ASP A 199 -5.46 15.08 4.93
CA ASP A 199 -5.10 16.50 5.11
C ASP A 199 -3.68 16.72 5.69
N GLY A 200 -2.77 15.77 5.47
CA GLY A 200 -1.42 15.80 6.03
C GLY A 200 -1.29 15.19 7.43
N HIS A 201 -2.36 14.65 8.00
CA HIS A 201 -2.37 13.96 9.29
C HIS A 201 -2.40 12.44 9.08
N ARG A 202 -1.42 11.72 9.63
CA ARG A 202 -1.33 10.26 9.46
C ARG A 202 -2.43 9.58 10.26
N VAL A 203 -3.14 8.62 9.67
CA VAL A 203 -4.24 7.92 10.36
C VAL A 203 -3.74 7.19 11.62
N VAL A 204 -2.53 6.64 11.59
CA VAL A 204 -1.89 5.96 12.72
C VAL A 204 -1.46 6.90 13.86
N ASP A 205 -1.31 8.20 13.59
CA ASP A 205 -0.80 9.14 14.60
C ASP A 205 -1.88 9.42 15.66
N PRO A 206 -1.61 9.15 16.95
CA PRO A 206 -2.59 9.41 18.02
C PRO A 206 -2.97 10.89 18.17
N ALA A 207 -2.17 11.82 17.63
CA ALA A 207 -2.50 13.23 17.60
C ALA A 207 -3.47 13.62 16.46
N THR A 208 -3.70 12.72 15.49
CA THR A 208 -4.67 12.97 14.41
C THR A 208 -6.07 13.07 14.97
N SER A 209 -6.79 14.14 14.59
CA SER A 209 -8.15 14.36 15.07
C SER A 209 -9.04 13.17 14.75
N ARG A 210 -9.60 12.56 15.79
CA ARG A 210 -10.59 11.49 15.64
C ARG A 210 -11.75 11.93 14.75
N ARG A 211 -12.23 13.17 14.91
CA ARG A 211 -13.31 13.73 14.09
C ARG A 211 -12.95 13.75 12.60
N LEU A 212 -11.70 14.06 12.25
CA LEU A 212 -11.24 14.05 10.86
C LEU A 212 -11.35 12.65 10.26
N VAL A 213 -10.84 11.62 10.97
CA VAL A 213 -10.90 10.23 10.50
C VAL A 213 -12.35 9.74 10.40
N GLU A 214 -13.17 10.02 11.41
CA GLU A 214 -14.59 9.64 11.40
C GLU A 214 -15.37 10.31 10.26
N SER A 215 -15.14 11.61 10.02
CA SER A 215 -15.74 12.34 8.90
C SER A 215 -15.31 11.75 7.56
N PHE A 216 -14.02 11.48 7.37
CA PHE A 216 -13.52 10.84 6.16
C PHE A 216 -14.18 9.49 5.91
N MET A 217 -14.26 8.63 6.93
CA MET A 217 -14.92 7.32 6.82
C MET A 217 -16.41 7.45 6.45
N ARG A 218 -17.13 8.39 7.05
CA ARG A 218 -18.56 8.64 6.71
C ARG A 218 -18.72 9.16 5.30
N ASP A 219 -17.85 10.05 4.86
CA ASP A 219 -17.89 10.58 3.50
C ASP A 219 -17.51 9.53 2.46
N ALA A 220 -16.61 8.60 2.81
CA ALA A 220 -16.28 7.46 1.97
C ALA A 220 -17.49 6.51 1.79
N ALA A 221 -18.23 6.26 2.87
CA ALA A 221 -19.51 5.55 2.80
C ALA A 221 -20.53 6.31 1.94
N ALA A 222 -20.69 7.62 2.14
CA ALA A 222 -21.56 8.47 1.32
C ALA A 222 -21.10 8.60 -0.14
N ALA A 223 -19.83 8.29 -0.44
CA ALA A 223 -19.30 8.18 -1.79
C ALA A 223 -19.59 6.82 -2.46
N GLY A 224 -20.36 5.94 -1.80
CA GLY A 224 -20.80 4.65 -2.32
C GLY A 224 -19.98 3.46 -1.85
N SER A 225 -19.07 3.64 -0.89
CA SER A 225 -18.36 2.51 -0.29
C SER A 225 -19.32 1.63 0.51
N TYR A 226 -19.35 0.34 0.21
CA TYR A 226 -20.11 -0.63 0.99
C TYR A 226 -19.30 -1.17 2.17
N ASN A 227 -17.98 -0.94 2.18
CA ASN A 227 -17.07 -1.49 3.17
C ASN A 227 -15.99 -0.47 3.51
N VAL A 228 -16.09 0.13 4.69
CA VAL A 228 -15.19 1.15 5.21
C VAL A 228 -14.53 0.65 6.49
N GLY A 229 -13.24 0.35 6.41
CA GLY A 229 -12.42 -0.10 7.53
C GLY A 229 -11.55 1.04 8.05
N GLY A 230 -11.37 1.15 9.36
CA GLY A 230 -10.48 2.17 9.93
C GLY A 230 -10.20 1.95 11.40
N PRO A 231 -9.46 2.88 12.06
CA PRO A 231 -9.04 2.73 13.45
C PRO A 231 -10.18 2.87 14.46
N VAL A 232 -11.36 3.29 14.01
CA VAL A 232 -12.51 3.57 14.86
C VAL A 232 -13.75 2.85 14.33
N ARG A 233 -14.47 2.18 15.23
CA ARG A 233 -15.77 1.59 14.91
C ARG A 233 -16.83 2.69 14.88
N LEU A 234 -17.43 2.90 13.71
CA LEU A 234 -18.54 3.83 13.52
C LEU A 234 -19.90 3.14 13.59
N SER A 235 -20.91 3.90 14.01
CA SER A 235 -22.33 3.54 13.92
C SER A 235 -23.06 4.43 12.90
N GLY A 236 -24.27 4.01 12.50
CA GLY A 236 -25.18 4.81 11.67
C GLY A 236 -24.98 4.69 10.15
N GLY A 237 -24.41 3.58 9.68
CA GLY A 237 -24.39 3.19 8.27
C GLY A 237 -25.20 1.91 8.03
N GLU A 238 -25.14 1.39 6.80
CA GLU A 238 -25.73 0.09 6.48
C GLU A 238 -25.11 -1.03 7.35
N PRO A 239 -25.84 -2.14 7.60
CA PRO A 239 -25.32 -3.26 8.38
C PRO A 239 -23.98 -3.76 7.84
N GLY A 240 -22.94 -3.72 8.68
CA GLY A 240 -21.58 -4.16 8.31
C GLY A 240 -20.79 -3.20 7.42
N GLN A 241 -21.32 -2.00 7.12
CA GLN A 241 -20.63 -1.02 6.29
C GLN A 241 -19.35 -0.49 6.93
N PHE A 242 -19.36 -0.30 8.25
CA PHE A 242 -18.20 0.15 9.02
C PHE A 242 -17.60 -0.99 9.84
N PHE A 243 -16.29 -1.11 9.80
CA PHE A 243 -15.56 -2.09 10.61
C PHE A 243 -14.22 -1.54 11.11
N THR A 244 -13.66 -2.23 12.09
CA THR A 244 -12.33 -1.99 12.64
C THR A 244 -11.77 -3.33 13.11
N ASP A 245 -10.47 -3.49 12.94
CA ASP A 245 -9.67 -4.63 13.36
C ASP A 245 -8.20 -4.19 13.50
N ASP A 246 -7.31 -5.09 13.91
CA ASP A 246 -5.89 -4.79 14.10
C ASP A 246 -5.19 -4.38 12.80
N THR A 247 -5.68 -4.78 11.64
CA THR A 247 -5.07 -4.42 10.34
C THR A 247 -5.33 -2.95 10.02
N HIS A 248 -6.55 -2.47 10.25
CA HIS A 248 -7.00 -1.14 9.83
C HIS A 248 -6.75 -0.03 10.86
N HIS A 249 -5.88 -0.26 11.85
CA HIS A 249 -5.56 0.75 12.86
C HIS A 249 -4.69 1.92 12.33
N ASP A 250 -4.04 1.77 11.17
CA ASP A 250 -3.08 2.73 10.61
C ASP A 250 -3.49 3.36 9.28
N HIS A 251 -4.62 2.93 8.71
CA HIS A 251 -5.15 3.44 7.45
C HIS A 251 -6.68 3.31 7.42
N VAL A 252 -7.31 3.99 6.47
CA VAL A 252 -8.72 3.80 6.14
C VAL A 252 -8.82 3.00 4.85
N HIS A 253 -9.49 1.85 4.92
CA HIS A 253 -9.87 1.04 3.77
C HIS A 253 -11.22 1.48 3.21
N VAL A 254 -11.33 1.54 1.88
CA VAL A 254 -12.56 1.91 1.19
C VAL A 254 -12.82 0.93 0.03
N GLY A 255 -13.83 0.06 0.18
CA GLY A 255 -14.20 -0.99 -0.77
C GLY A 255 -15.57 -0.80 -1.44
N PHE A 256 -15.67 -1.25 -2.70
CA PHE A 256 -16.85 -1.11 -3.57
C PHE A 256 -17.30 -2.46 -4.13
N THR A 257 -18.60 -2.67 -4.30
CA THR A 257 -19.14 -3.92 -4.86
C THR A 257 -18.94 -4.00 -6.37
N ALA A 258 -19.05 -2.87 -7.06
CA ALA A 258 -18.95 -2.72 -8.51
C ALA A 258 -18.13 -1.51 -8.89
#